data_AF-A0A1V8RNC3-F1
#
_entry.id   AF-A0A1V8RNC3-F1
#
_cell.length_a   1.000
_cell.length_b   1.000
_cell.length_c   1.000
_cell.angle_alpha   90.00
_cell.angle_beta   90.00
_cell.angle_gamma   90.00
#
_symmetry.space_group_name_H-M   'P 1'
#
loop_
_entity.id
_entity.type
_entity.pdbx_description
1 polymer ?
#
loop_
_entity_poly.entity_id
_entity_poly.type
_entity_poly.pdbx_seq_one_letter_code
_entity_poly.pdbx_strand_id
1 'polypeptide(L)'
;MPVRHLVAVAIPALALTACVQTSGVMQLGPNTYSVVTSDEIGGVIGAKKSGLQEAATYCAGKGREMVAMQSKSDVRKDFVGDDIGHHDLTFRCLPKGISQKPVVGGYEAALIVQ
;
A
#
# COMPACT_ATOMS: atom_id res chain seq x y z
N MET A 1 4.46 38.51 51.31
CA MET A 1 4.20 37.07 51.61
C MET A 1 3.03 36.62 50.74
N PRO A 2 3.07 35.39 50.21
CA PRO A 2 2.63 35.00 48.86
C PRO A 2 1.14 34.61 48.83
N VAL A 3 0.44 34.51 47.69
CA VAL A 3 0.51 33.37 46.77
C VAL A 3 0.00 33.77 45.37
N ARG A 4 0.83 33.47 44.38
CA ARG A 4 0.57 33.53 42.93
C ARG A 4 -0.48 32.49 42.56
N HIS A 5 -1.58 32.90 41.93
CA HIS A 5 -2.46 31.99 41.19
C HIS A 5 -2.49 32.41 39.72
N LEU A 6 -1.37 32.11 39.04
CA LEU A 6 -1.36 31.94 37.59
C LEU A 6 -2.20 30.70 37.28
N VAL A 7 -3.50 30.86 37.14
CA VAL A 7 -4.35 29.85 36.51
C VAL A 7 -4.12 29.97 35.00
N ALA A 8 -2.96 29.49 34.57
CA ALA A 8 -2.71 29.16 33.17
C ALA A 8 -3.58 27.94 32.87
N VAL A 9 -4.72 28.18 32.21
CA VAL A 9 -5.55 27.12 31.63
C VAL A 9 -4.70 26.42 30.58
N ALA A 10 -4.04 25.33 30.99
CA ALA A 10 -3.33 24.44 30.10
C ALA A 10 -4.38 23.68 29.27
N ILE A 11 -4.62 24.16 28.05
CA ILE A 11 -5.35 23.42 27.02
C ILE A 11 -4.49 22.18 26.71
N PRO A 12 -4.95 20.94 26.99
CA PRO A 12 -4.24 19.77 26.55
C PRO A 12 -4.42 19.69 25.03
N ALA A 13 -3.37 20.06 24.30
CA ALA A 13 -3.29 19.83 22.87
C ALA A 13 -3.29 18.31 22.64
N LEU A 14 -4.46 17.76 22.34
CA LEU A 14 -4.62 16.42 21.77
C LEU A 14 -4.03 16.43 20.35
N ALA A 15 -2.71 16.39 20.27
CA ALA A 15 -2.03 15.96 19.06
C ALA A 15 -2.29 14.46 18.93
N LEU A 16 -3.42 14.11 18.29
CA LEU A 16 -3.61 12.78 17.73
C LEU A 16 -2.47 12.58 16.74
N THR A 17 -1.40 11.94 17.21
CA THR A 17 -0.37 11.39 16.34
C THR A 17 -1.09 10.44 15.40
N ALA A 18 -1.33 10.90 14.17
CA ALA A 18 -1.86 10.06 13.12
C ALA A 18 -1.02 8.79 13.13
N CYS A 19 -1.67 7.63 13.31
CA CYS A 19 -1.02 6.35 13.13
C CYS A 19 -0.31 6.42 11.78
N VAL A 20 1.01 6.51 11.80
CA VAL A 20 1.82 6.34 10.60
C VAL A 20 1.56 4.89 10.22
N GLN A 21 0.60 4.67 9.34
CA GLN A 21 0.44 3.42 8.63
C GLN A 21 1.76 3.27 7.89
N THR A 22 2.65 2.46 8.45
CA THR A 22 3.81 2.00 7.71
C THR A 22 3.23 1.24 6.54
N SER A 23 3.20 1.89 5.38
CA SER A 23 2.83 1.22 4.15
C SER A 23 3.76 0.01 4.02
N GLY A 24 3.23 -1.18 3.74
CA GLY A 24 3.99 -2.38 3.37
C GLY A 24 4.78 -2.21 2.06
N VAL A 25 4.89 -0.97 1.55
CA VAL A 25 5.67 -0.56 0.41
C VAL A 25 7.17 -0.61 0.74
N MET A 26 7.87 -1.50 0.05
CA MET A 26 9.32 -1.64 0.06
C MET A 26 9.93 -0.96 -1.17
N GLN A 27 11.01 -0.19 -0.98
CA GLN A 27 11.74 0.41 -2.10
C GLN A 27 12.67 -0.62 -2.76
N LEU A 28 12.53 -0.81 -4.07
CA LEU A 28 13.39 -1.69 -4.86
C LEU A 28 14.47 -0.95 -5.65
N GLY A 29 14.26 0.34 -5.91
CA GLY A 29 15.22 1.16 -6.66
C GLY A 29 14.77 2.62 -6.82
N PRO A 30 15.43 3.37 -7.72
CA PRO A 30 15.08 4.77 -7.98
C PRO A 30 13.66 4.91 -8.53
N ASN A 31 12.77 5.47 -7.72
CA ASN A 31 11.34 5.61 -8.01
C ASN A 31 10.59 4.28 -8.23
N THR A 32 11.16 3.14 -7.84
CA THR A 32 10.55 1.81 -8.01
C THR A 32 10.34 1.17 -6.65
N TYR A 33 9.14 0.65 -6.44
CA TYR A 33 8.66 0.14 -5.16
C TYR A 33 7.87 -1.15 -5.38
N SER A 34 7.73 -1.93 -4.32
CA SER A 34 6.90 -3.13 -4.30
C SER A 34 6.02 -3.12 -3.07
N VAL A 35 4.80 -3.62 -3.20
CA VAL A 35 3.88 -3.86 -2.08
C VAL A 35 3.30 -5.26 -2.22
N VAL A 36 3.19 -5.96 -1.10
CA VAL A 36 2.53 -7.26 -1.02
C VAL A 36 1.31 -7.10 -0.13
N THR A 37 0.16 -7.54 -0.64
CA THR A 37 -1.12 -7.46 0.05
C THR A 37 -1.80 -8.82 0.05
N SER A 38 -2.64 -9.04 1.05
CA SER A 38 -3.40 -10.27 1.21
C SER A 38 -4.80 -9.95 1.70
N ASP A 39 -5.78 -10.76 1.30
CA ASP A 39 -7.16 -10.60 1.73
C ASP A 39 -7.84 -11.98 1.82
N GLU A 40 -8.39 -12.28 2.99
CA GLU A 40 -9.06 -13.55 3.28
C GLU A 40 -10.51 -13.57 2.75
N ILE A 41 -11.20 -12.43 2.79
CA ILE A 41 -12.64 -12.35 2.47
C ILE A 41 -12.85 -12.06 0.99
N GLY A 42 -12.17 -11.03 0.48
CA GLY A 42 -12.19 -10.61 -0.92
C GLY A 42 -11.24 -11.41 -1.81
N GLY A 43 -10.46 -12.32 -1.23
CA GLY A 43 -9.50 -13.15 -1.95
C GLY A 43 -8.52 -12.32 -2.81
N VAL A 44 -8.15 -12.87 -3.96
CA VAL A 44 -7.19 -12.24 -4.88
C VAL A 44 -7.63 -10.83 -5.33
N ILE A 45 -8.94 -10.63 -5.52
CA ILE A 45 -9.48 -9.34 -5.98
C ILE A 45 -9.39 -8.30 -4.87
N GLY A 46 -9.72 -8.68 -3.62
CA GLY A 46 -9.55 -7.84 -2.44
C GLY A 46 -8.09 -7.43 -2.26
N ALA A 47 -7.18 -8.41 -2.30
CA ALA A 47 -5.74 -8.18 -2.21
C ALA A 47 -5.27 -7.21 -3.30
N LYS A 48 -5.62 -7.47 -4.56
CA LYS A 48 -5.25 -6.60 -5.69
C LYS A 48 -5.74 -5.16 -5.52
N LYS A 49 -6.99 -4.99 -5.09
CA LYS A 49 -7.56 -3.65 -4.83
C LYS A 49 -6.75 -2.92 -3.75
N SER A 50 -6.47 -3.60 -2.64
CA SER A 50 -5.68 -3.06 -1.53
C SER A 50 -4.28 -2.66 -1.98
N GLY A 51 -3.58 -3.51 -2.74
CA GLY A 51 -2.24 -3.21 -3.26
C GLY A 51 -2.22 -2.00 -4.19
N LEU A 52 -3.20 -1.88 -5.11
CA LEU A 52 -3.32 -0.73 -5.99
C LEU A 52 -3.61 0.57 -5.21
N GLN A 53 -4.49 0.51 -4.22
CA GLN A 53 -4.84 1.66 -3.40
C GLN A 53 -3.66 2.14 -2.53
N GLU A 54 -2.91 1.20 -1.97
CA GLU A 54 -1.73 1.50 -1.17
C GLU A 54 -0.62 2.12 -2.04
N ALA A 55 -0.33 1.53 -3.21
CA ALA A 55 0.64 2.07 -4.16
C ALA A 55 0.27 3.48 -4.64
N ALA A 56 -1.02 3.71 -4.95
CA ALA A 56 -1.52 5.03 -5.35
C ALA A 56 -1.36 6.06 -4.22
N THR A 57 -1.73 5.70 -2.99
CA THR A 57 -1.61 6.57 -1.81
C THR A 57 -0.15 6.91 -1.52
N TYR A 58 0.75 5.93 -1.62
CA TYR A 58 2.18 6.12 -1.42
C TYR A 58 2.78 7.10 -2.44
N CYS A 59 2.46 6.96 -3.73
CA CYS A 59 2.92 7.90 -4.74
C CYS A 59 2.29 9.29 -4.57
N ALA A 60 1.01 9.37 -4.21
CA ALA A 60 0.32 10.64 -3.95
C ALA A 60 0.97 11.40 -2.78
N GLY A 61 1.39 10.72 -1.72
CA GLY A 61 2.17 11.30 -0.62
C GLY A 61 3.52 11.90 -1.05
N LYS A 62 4.03 11.52 -2.22
CA LYS A 62 5.24 12.10 -2.84
C LYS A 62 4.94 13.11 -3.95
N GLY A 63 3.68 13.50 -4.13
CA GLY A 63 3.25 14.39 -5.22
C GLY A 63 3.38 13.78 -6.62
N ARG A 64 3.39 12.46 -6.71
CA ARG A 64 3.65 11.69 -7.94
C ARG A 64 2.47 10.78 -8.29
N GLU A 65 2.44 10.33 -9.54
CA GLU A 65 1.45 9.40 -10.05
C GLU A 65 2.01 7.97 -10.01
N MET A 66 1.15 7.02 -9.64
CA MET A 66 1.49 5.60 -9.59
C MET A 66 1.38 4.98 -10.99
N VAL A 67 2.42 4.27 -11.40
CA VAL A 67 2.40 3.44 -12.61
C VAL A 67 2.74 2.01 -12.25
N ALA A 68 1.79 1.09 -12.47
CA ALA A 68 1.98 -0.33 -12.25
C ALA A 68 2.97 -0.93 -13.27
N MET A 69 3.94 -1.69 -12.79
CA MET A 69 5.00 -2.32 -13.61
C MET A 69 4.85 -3.84 -13.67
N GLN A 70 4.70 -4.50 -12.54
CA GLN A 70 4.51 -5.95 -12.49
C GLN A 70 3.48 -6.26 -11.44
N SER A 71 2.62 -7.22 -11.72
CA SER A 71 1.51 -7.58 -10.85
C SER A 71 1.41 -9.09 -10.84
N LYS A 72 1.50 -9.69 -9.66
CA LYS A 72 1.34 -11.12 -9.43
C LYS A 72 0.25 -11.33 -8.40
N SER A 73 -0.69 -12.20 -8.71
CA SER A 73 -1.71 -12.71 -7.82
C SER A 73 -1.62 -14.22 -7.70
N ASP A 74 -1.72 -14.70 -6.49
CA ASP A 74 -1.79 -16.14 -6.22
C ASP A 74 -2.63 -16.39 -4.97
N VAL A 75 -2.99 -17.65 -4.75
CA VAL A 75 -3.70 -18.10 -3.56
C VAL A 75 -2.74 -18.97 -2.76
N ARG A 76 -2.59 -18.69 -1.47
CA ARG A 76 -1.76 -19.48 -0.56
C ARG A 76 -2.60 -19.92 0.62
N LYS A 77 -2.21 -21.05 1.20
CA LYS A 77 -2.82 -21.56 2.43
C LYS A 77 -2.25 -20.82 3.63
N ASP A 78 -3.12 -20.38 4.52
CA ASP A 78 -2.71 -19.92 5.84
C ASP A 78 -2.27 -21.08 6.74
N PHE A 79 -1.73 -20.76 7.91
CA PHE A 79 -1.38 -21.70 8.96
C PHE A 79 -2.52 -22.67 9.34
N VAL A 80 -3.78 -22.24 9.23
CA VAL A 80 -4.96 -23.08 9.49
C VAL A 80 -5.49 -23.84 8.27
N GLY A 81 -4.89 -23.65 7.08
CA GLY A 81 -5.27 -24.37 5.85
C GLY A 81 -6.35 -23.70 5.00
N ASP A 82 -6.71 -22.45 5.29
CA ASP A 82 -7.66 -21.65 4.51
C ASP A 82 -6.99 -20.97 3.31
N ASP A 83 -7.72 -20.83 2.21
CA ASP A 83 -7.23 -20.16 1.00
C ASP A 83 -7.27 -18.63 1.15
N ILE A 84 -6.10 -17.99 1.16
CA ILE A 84 -5.96 -16.54 1.20
C ILE A 84 -5.47 -16.03 -0.15
N GLY A 85 -6.10 -14.97 -0.65
CA GLY A 85 -5.65 -14.29 -1.86
C GLY A 85 -4.47 -13.38 -1.56
N HIS A 86 -3.40 -13.49 -2.33
CA HIS A 86 -2.23 -12.63 -2.28
C HIS A 86 -2.08 -11.82 -3.56
N HIS A 87 -1.48 -10.64 -3.43
CA HIS A 87 -1.12 -9.80 -4.56
C HIS A 87 0.20 -9.08 -4.30
N ASP A 88 1.20 -9.37 -5.13
CA ASP A 88 2.47 -8.66 -5.23
C ASP A 88 2.39 -7.63 -6.37
N LEU A 89 2.67 -6.38 -6.07
CA LEU A 89 2.63 -5.27 -7.02
C LEU A 89 3.96 -4.51 -6.99
N THR A 90 4.70 -4.56 -8.10
CA THR A 90 5.81 -3.64 -8.36
C THR A 90 5.29 -2.44 -9.13
N PHE A 91 5.60 -1.24 -8.66
CA PHE A 91 5.13 0.01 -9.24
C PHE A 91 6.21 1.10 -9.19
N ARG A 92 5.98 2.18 -9.94
CA ARG A 92 6.82 3.36 -9.93
C ARG A 92 6.02 4.60 -9.56
N CYS A 93 6.67 5.55 -8.91
CA CYS A 93 6.12 6.88 -8.67
C CYS A 93 6.77 7.89 -9.63
N LEU A 94 6.02 8.34 -10.62
CA LEU A 94 6.50 9.24 -11.65
C LEU A 94 5.87 10.64 -11.53
N PRO A 95 6.52 11.69 -12.05
CA PRO A 95 5.86 12.97 -12.26
C PRO A 95 4.58 12.82 -13.09
N LYS A 96 3.57 13.62 -12.77
CA LYS A 96 2.30 13.66 -13.52
C LYS A 96 2.56 13.96 -14.99
N GLY A 97 1.83 13.28 -15.88
CA GLY A 97 1.91 13.51 -17.33
C GLY A 97 3.03 12.75 -18.05
N ILE A 98 3.87 11.99 -17.34
CA ILE A 98 4.76 11.02 -17.99
C ILE A 98 3.97 9.75 -18.27
N SER A 99 3.45 9.63 -19.48
CA SER A 99 2.76 8.41 -19.92
C SER A 99 3.77 7.28 -20.11
N GLN A 100 3.81 6.35 -19.16
CA GLN A 100 4.43 5.04 -19.35
C GLN A 100 3.31 4.02 -19.49
N LYS A 101 3.39 3.13 -20.49
CA LYS A 101 2.43 2.05 -20.64
C LYS A 101 2.46 1.20 -19.36
N PRO A 102 1.36 1.14 -18.61
CA PRO A 102 1.27 0.24 -17.47
C PRO A 102 1.43 -1.18 -18.00
N VAL A 103 2.41 -1.93 -17.50
CA VAL A 103 2.53 -3.35 -17.85
C VAL A 103 1.57 -4.09 -16.94
N VAL A 104 0.28 -3.94 -17.23
CA VAL A 104 -0.80 -4.68 -16.56
C VAL A 104 -1.05 -5.93 -17.37
N GLY A 105 -0.36 -7.01 -17.03
CA GLY A 105 -0.71 -8.35 -17.50
C GLY A 105 0.47 -9.19 -17.95
N GLY A 106 0.46 -10.45 -17.53
CA GLY A 106 1.14 -11.51 -18.26
C GLY A 106 1.76 -12.65 -17.44
N TYR A 107 0.97 -13.41 -16.66
CA TYR A 107 1.22 -14.86 -16.56
C TYR A 107 -0.06 -15.71 -16.35
N GLU A 108 -1.27 -15.15 -16.50
CA GLU A 108 -2.51 -15.96 -16.60
C GLU A 108 -2.55 -16.87 -17.85
N ALA A 109 -1.48 -16.93 -18.66
CA ALA A 109 -1.30 -17.91 -19.72
C ALA A 109 -0.54 -19.19 -19.28
N ALA A 110 -0.22 -19.38 -18.00
CA ALA A 110 0.56 -20.54 -17.53
C ALA A 110 -0.24 -21.59 -16.75
N LEU A 111 -1.57 -21.45 -16.63
CA LEU A 111 -2.42 -22.48 -16.01
C LEU A 111 -3.57 -22.88 -16.95
N ILE A 112 -3.24 -23.22 -18.19
CA ILE A 112 -4.03 -24.21 -18.94
C ILE A 112 -3.45 -25.56 -18.50
N VAL A 113 -4.06 -26.14 -17.46
CA VAL A 113 -3.79 -27.52 -17.05
C VAL A 113 -4.16 -28.44 -18.23
N GLN A 114 -3.23 -29.32 -18.60
CA GLN A 114 -3.40 -30.41 -19.56
C GLN A 114 -4.45 -31.41 -19.10
#